data_AF-A0A523W553-F1
#
_entry.id   AF-A0A523W553-F1
#
_cell.length_a   1.000
_cell.length_b   1.000
_cell.length_c   1.000
_cell.angle_alpha   90.00
_cell.angle_beta   90.00
_cell.angle_gamma   90.00
#
_symmetry.space_group_name_H-M   'P 1'
#
loop_
_entity.id
_entity.type
_entity.pdbx_description
1 polymer ?
#
loop_
_entity_poly.entity_id
_entity_poly.type
_entity_poly.pdbx_seq_one_letter_code
_entity_poly.pdbx_strand_id
1 'polypeptide(L)' 'LKPNGVMLIPVGSAHLFQNLIRITRKANGKIKRENLGGVAFVPLTGRHGQRS' A
#
# COMPACT_ATOMS: atom_id res chain seq x y z
N LEU A 1 0.58 -12.54 -0.98
CA LEU A 1 0.37 -12.58 0.50
C LEU A 1 -0.13 -13.95 0.89
N LYS A 2 0.53 -14.60 1.86
CA LYS A 2 0.03 -15.84 2.49
C LYS A 2 -1.22 -15.54 3.36
N PRO A 3 -2.04 -16.53 3.75
CA PRO A 3 -3.11 -16.33 4.73
C PRO A 3 -2.57 -15.70 6.02
N ASN A 4 -3.33 -14.77 6.59
CA ASN A 4 -2.95 -13.90 7.71
C ASN A 4 -1.75 -12.98 7.46
N GLY A 5 -1.23 -12.94 6.22
CA GLY A 5 -0.17 -12.03 5.82
C GLY A 5 -0.66 -10.58 5.74
N VAL A 6 0.25 -9.66 6.08
CA VAL A 6 0.04 -8.22 6.05
C VAL A 6 0.98 -7.58 5.04
N MET A 7 0.47 -6.61 4.29
CA MET A 7 1.24 -5.70 3.44
C MET A 7 0.92 -4.27 3.85
N LEU A 8 1.95 -3.45 4.01
CA LEU A 8 1.86 -2.01 4.19
C LEU A 8 2.45 -1.35 2.96
N ILE A 9 1.70 -0.45 2.35
CA ILE A 9 2.13 0.22 1.12
C ILE A 9 1.57 1.65 1.09
N PRO A 10 2.41 2.66 0.81
CA PRO A 10 1.93 4.01 0.58
C PRO A 10 1.32 4.09 -0.83
N VAL A 11 0.12 4.64 -0.93
CA VAL A 11 -0.64 4.76 -2.18
C VAL A 11 -1.10 6.20 -2.36
N GLY A 12 -0.70 6.81 -3.47
CA GLY A 12 -1.04 8.20 -3.80
C GLY A 12 -0.37 8.65 -5.11
N SER A 13 -0.64 9.89 -5.51
CA SER A 13 0.01 10.51 -6.68
C SER A 13 1.48 10.81 -6.41
N ALA A 14 2.24 11.23 -7.43
CA ALA A 14 3.68 11.54 -7.32
C ALA A 14 4.02 12.73 -6.42
N HIS A 15 3.01 13.40 -5.88
CA HIS A 15 3.19 14.46 -4.90
C HIS A 15 3.44 13.88 -3.49
N LEU A 16 4.05 14.69 -2.63
CA LEU A 16 4.59 14.26 -1.32
C LEU A 16 3.58 13.63 -0.34
N PHE A 17 2.27 13.70 -0.59
CA PHE A 17 1.25 13.14 0.28
C PHE A 17 0.60 11.89 -0.30
N GLN A 18 0.76 10.77 0.40
CA GLN A 18 0.18 9.46 0.07
C GLN A 18 -0.59 8.92 1.28
N ASN A 19 -1.52 7.98 1.08
CA ASN A 19 -2.15 7.26 2.19
C ASN A 19 -1.42 5.95 2.46
N LEU A 20 -1.09 5.66 3.72
CA LEU A 20 -0.54 4.36 4.10
C LEU A 20 -1.67 3.33 4.20
N ILE A 21 -1.68 2.37 3.28
CA ILE A 21 -2.70 1.33 3.23
C ILE A 21 -2.17 0.05 3.85
N ARG A 22 -2.93 -0.51 4.81
CA ARG A 22 -2.73 -1.87 5.31
C ARG A 22 -3.64 -2.83 4.57
N ILE A 23 -3.05 -3.86 3.98
CA ILE A 23 -3.74 -4.95 3.30
C ILE A 23 -3.49 -6.23 4.09
N THR A 24 -4.56 -6.82 4.62
CA THR A 24 -4.50 -8.09 5.36
C THR A 24 -5.24 -9.15 4.58
N ARG A 25 -4.57 -10.27 4.26
CA ARG A 25 -5.26 -11.46 3.73
C ARG A 25 -5.80 -12.26 4.91
N LYS A 26 -7.12 -12.33 5.06
CA LYS A 26 -7.77 -13.15 6.08
C LYS A 26 -7.53 -14.65 5.81
N ALA A 27 -7.71 -15.48 6.84
CA ALA A 27 -7.61 -16.94 6.74
C ALA A 27 -8.52 -17.53 5.64
N ASN A 28 -9.72 -16.96 5.44
CA ASN A 28 -10.66 -17.37 4.38
C ASN A 28 -10.30 -16.82 2.98
N GLY A 29 -9.10 -16.30 2.79
CA GLY A 29 -8.62 -15.77 1.51
C GLY A 29 -9.14 -14.38 1.15
N LYS A 30 -10.14 -13.83 1.88
CA LYS A 30 -10.63 -12.46 1.65
C LYS A 30 -9.56 -11.43 2.00
N ILE A 31 -9.56 -10.31 1.27
CA ILE A 31 -8.67 -9.19 1.53
C ILE A 31 -9.41 -8.12 2.35
N LYS A 32 -8.81 -7.67 3.45
CA LYS A 32 -9.21 -6.46 4.18
C LYS A 32 -8.24 -5.34 3.82
N ARG A 33 -8.78 -4.15 3.52
CA ARG A 33 -8.00 -2.92 3.29
C ARG A 33 -8.37 -1.89 4.34
N GLU A 34 -7.37 -1.23 4.90
CA GLU A 34 -7.53 -0.20 5.92
C GLU A 34 -6.61 0.98 5.57
N ASN A 35 -7.12 2.20 5.64
CA ASN A 35 -6.33 3.42 5.49
C ASN A 35 -5.81 3.85 6.87
N LEU A 36 -4.50 3.96 7.03
CA LEU A 36 -3.84 4.36 8.28
C LEU A 36 -3.48 5.85 8.33
N GLY A 37 -3.83 6.61 7.28
CA GLY A 37 -3.63 8.05 7.21
C GLY A 37 -2.53 8.48 6.24
N GLY A 38 -2.29 9.79 6.21
CA GLY A 38 -1.33 10.43 5.33
C GLY A 38 0.13 10.16 5.72
N VAL A 39 0.99 9.94 4.73
CA VAL A 39 2.43 9.76 4.86
C VAL A 39 3.17 10.49 3.73
N ALA A 40 4.43 10.83 3.98
CA ALA A 40 5.33 11.37 2.97
C ALA A 40 6.49 10.39 2.74
N PHE A 41 6.56 9.84 1.53
CA PHE A 41 7.61 8.95 1.08
C PHE A 41 8.19 9.46 -0.24
N VAL A 42 9.42 9.06 -0.53
CA VAL A 42 9.99 9.22 -1.87
C VAL A 42 9.14 8.47 -2.91
N PRO A 43 9.12 8.93 -4.18
CA PRO A 43 8.48 8.20 -5.28
C PRO A 43 8.94 6.74 -5.37
N LEU A 44 7.99 5.81 -5.46
CA LEU A 44 8.31 4.40 -5.77
C LEU A 44 8.61 4.30 -7.27
N THR A 45 9.86 4.06 -7.66
CA THR A 45 10.28 4.02 -9.07
C THR A 45 10.30 2.58 -9.63
N GLY A 46 10.04 2.41 -10.94
CA GLY A 46 10.18 1.13 -11.66
C GLY A 46 8.94 0.67 -12.44
N ARG A 47 8.99 -0.50 -13.09
CA ARG A 47 7.93 -1.00 -14.00
C ARG A 47 6.52 -1.05 -13.37
N HIS A 48 6.45 -1.31 -12.07
CA HIS A 48 5.21 -1.39 -11.30
C HIS A 48 5.03 -0.22 -10.32
N GLY A 49 5.96 0.73 -10.33
CA GLY A 49 5.89 1.98 -9.56
C GLY A 49 5.45 3.14 -10.45
N GLN A 50 5.77 4.35 -10.00
CA GLN A 50 5.63 5.55 -10.80
C GLN A 50 6.58 5.52 -12.00
N ARG A 51 6.01 5.80 -13.17
CA ARG A 51 6.77 6.15 -14.37
C ARG A 51 7.08 7.64 -14.29
N SER A 52 8.34 7.97 -14.48
CA SER A 52 8.79 9.32 -14.83
C SER A 52 8.28 9.69 -16.22
#